data_AF-A0AAF3FSE6-F1
#
_entry.id   AF-A0AAF3FSE6-F1
#
_cell.length_a   1.000
_cell.length_b   1.000
_cell.length_c   1.000
_cell.angle_alpha   90.00
_cell.angle_beta   90.00
_cell.angle_gamma   90.00
#
_symmetry.space_group_name_H-M   'P 1'
#
loop_
_entity.id
_entity.type
_entity.pdbx_description
1 polymer ?
#
loop_
_entity_poly.entity_id
_entity_poly.type
_entity_poly.pdbx_seq_one_letter_code
_entity_poly.pdbx_strand_id
1 'polypeptide(L)'
;MMPFIREEPWQRLPKRPSEKALSIVIAEYPEPAQYPFIDKTLETRVAFAMDVISRRERLLSCDTPLHQTPPLSAIFTFHSGGHYLRHRKGALPKLESKKGKLDGQIAKINELQAKADYETKAPLGVRANNQEKKETLEKELHSLEAALWL
;
A
#
# COMPACT_ATOMS: atom_id res chain seq x y z
N MET A 1 21.34 34.20 -7.62
CA MET A 1 22.41 33.56 -6.83
C MET A 1 22.89 34.53 -5.76
N MET A 2 23.14 34.07 -4.53
CA MET A 2 23.59 34.91 -3.41
C MET A 2 25.09 34.65 -3.14
N PRO A 3 26.01 35.54 -3.54
CA PRO A 3 27.46 35.28 -3.48
C PRO A 3 27.97 35.25 -2.02
N PHE A 4 27.56 36.22 -1.19
CA PHE A 4 28.01 36.31 0.20
C PHE A 4 27.51 35.15 1.08
N ILE A 5 26.29 34.66 0.84
CA ILE A 5 25.72 33.52 1.59
C ILE A 5 26.47 32.22 1.34
N ARG A 6 27.09 32.07 0.17
CA ARG A 6 27.84 30.84 -0.16
C ARG A 6 29.30 30.91 0.27
N GLU A 7 29.88 32.11 0.31
CA GLU A 7 31.26 32.33 0.74
C GLU A 7 31.46 32.00 2.23
N GLU A 8 30.51 32.38 3.09
CA GLU A 8 30.67 32.16 4.53
C GLU A 8 30.74 30.67 4.92
N PRO A 9 29.83 29.78 4.45
CA PRO A 9 29.95 28.35 4.72
C PRO A 9 31.19 27.74 4.07
N TRP A 10 31.57 28.21 2.88
CA TRP A 10 32.76 27.72 2.17
C TRP A 10 34.05 27.96 2.95
N GLN A 11 34.15 29.08 3.67
CA GLN A 11 35.31 29.37 4.53
C GLN A 11 35.30 28.55 5.83
N ARG A 12 34.12 28.18 6.33
CA ARG A 12 33.96 27.44 7.60
C ARG A 12 34.07 25.92 7.44
N LEU A 13 33.70 25.37 6.28
CA LEU A 13 33.74 23.94 6.05
C LEU A 13 35.19 23.43 5.93
N PRO A 14 35.47 22.20 6.39
CA PRO A 14 36.78 21.58 6.19
C PRO A 14 37.13 21.51 4.70
N LYS A 15 38.26 22.12 4.33
CA LYS A 15 38.71 22.15 2.94
C LYS A 15 39.31 20.80 2.54
N ARG A 16 39.14 20.44 1.26
CA ARG A 16 39.82 19.29 0.66
C ARG A 16 41.33 19.57 0.62
N PRO A 17 42.21 18.55 0.75
CA PRO A 17 43.66 18.75 0.68
C PRO A 17 44.14 19.36 -0.65
N SER A 18 43.38 19.14 -1.73
CA SER A 18 43.63 19.70 -3.06
C SER A 18 43.19 21.16 -3.21
N GLU A 19 42.30 21.65 -2.33
CA GLU A 19 41.64 22.96 -2.46
C GLU A 19 42.45 24.04 -1.74
N LYS A 20 43.14 24.89 -2.51
CA LYS A 20 43.93 26.02 -1.99
C LYS A 20 43.27 27.39 -2.22
N ALA A 21 42.11 27.42 -2.87
CA ALA A 21 41.45 28.68 -3.20
C ALA A 21 41.03 29.44 -1.92
N LEU A 22 41.22 30.76 -1.97
CA LEU A 22 40.91 31.68 -0.88
C LEU A 22 39.41 32.01 -0.82
N SER A 23 38.72 32.02 -1.96
CA SER A 23 37.28 32.31 -2.08
C SER A 23 36.61 31.36 -3.08
N ILE A 24 35.32 31.09 -2.88
CA ILE A 24 34.53 30.19 -3.75
C ILE A 24 34.40 30.74 -5.19
N VAL A 25 34.51 32.05 -5.37
CA VAL A 25 34.39 32.70 -6.70
C VAL A 25 35.62 32.42 -7.58
N ILE A 26 36.75 32.08 -6.96
CA ILE A 26 38.03 31.81 -7.64
C ILE A 26 38.32 30.29 -7.66
N ALA A 27 37.55 29.50 -6.88
CA ALA A 27 37.70 28.05 -6.85
C ALA A 27 37.39 27.43 -8.20
N GLU A 28 38.08 26.33 -8.51
CA GLU A 28 37.84 25.56 -9.74
C GLU A 28 36.42 24.97 -9.71
N TYR A 29 35.68 25.15 -10.80
CA TYR A 29 34.32 24.63 -10.88
C TYR A 29 34.37 23.09 -10.97
N PRO A 30 33.62 22.36 -10.12
CA PRO A 30 33.68 20.91 -10.14
C PRO A 30 33.04 20.35 -11.40
N GLU A 31 33.82 19.65 -12.22
CA GLU A 31 33.29 18.95 -13.38
C GLU A 31 32.75 17.56 -13.00
N PRO A 32 31.65 17.09 -13.62
CA PRO A 32 31.12 15.75 -13.37
C PRO A 32 32.13 14.63 -13.65
N ALA A 33 33.06 14.86 -14.59
CA ALA A 33 34.11 13.91 -14.93
C ALA A 33 35.14 13.71 -13.81
N GLN A 34 35.40 14.74 -13.00
CA GLN A 34 36.31 14.69 -11.87
C GLN A 34 35.76 13.83 -10.72
N TYR A 35 34.42 13.69 -10.64
CA TYR A 35 33.71 13.03 -9.56
C TYR A 35 32.58 12.13 -10.08
N PRO A 36 32.91 10.92 -10.58
CA PRO A 36 31.93 9.98 -11.12
C PRO A 36 31.18 9.25 -9.99
N PHE A 37 30.44 9.99 -9.17
CA PHE A 37 29.64 9.45 -8.06
C PHE A 37 28.21 9.07 -8.49
N ILE A 38 27.90 9.12 -9.79
CA ILE A 38 26.58 8.79 -10.31
C ILE A 38 26.41 7.27 -10.30
N ASP A 39 25.58 6.78 -9.38
CA ASP A 39 25.14 5.39 -9.33
C ASP A 39 23.60 5.32 -9.36
N LYS A 40 23.08 4.90 -10.50
CA LYS A 40 21.63 4.74 -10.73
C LYS A 40 21.00 3.73 -9.78
N THR A 41 21.76 2.69 -9.38
CA THR A 41 21.28 1.65 -8.46
C THR A 41 21.15 2.23 -7.05
N LEU A 42 22.10 3.05 -6.63
CA LEU A 42 22.03 3.73 -5.34
C LEU A 42 20.91 4.77 -5.31
N GLU A 43 20.81 5.60 -6.34
CA GLU A 43 19.77 6.62 -6.45
C GLU A 43 18.36 6.02 -6.37
N THR A 44 18.11 4.93 -7.09
CA THR A 44 16.82 4.21 -7.02
C THR A 44 16.53 3.67 -5.63
N ARG A 45 17.53 3.10 -4.93
CA ARG A 45 17.37 2.60 -3.56
C ARG A 45 17.10 3.72 -2.54
N VAL A 46 17.80 4.85 -2.66
CA VAL A 46 17.60 6.01 -1.78
C VAL A 46 16.25 6.65 -2.04
N ALA A 47 15.85 6.80 -3.31
CA ALA A 47 14.52 7.30 -3.67
C ALA A 47 13.40 6.42 -3.09
N PHE A 48 13.58 5.10 -3.13
CA PHE A 48 12.66 4.16 -2.48
C PHE A 48 12.60 4.37 -0.96
N ALA A 49 13.73 4.44 -0.29
CA ALA A 49 13.78 4.65 1.16
C ALA A 49 13.08 5.97 1.57
N MET A 50 13.31 7.04 0.80
CA MET A 50 12.65 8.33 1.03
C MET A 50 11.13 8.26 0.84
N ASP A 51 10.62 7.55 -0.19
CA ASP A 51 9.17 7.37 -0.37
C ASP A 51 8.54 6.63 0.84
N VAL A 52 9.22 5.58 1.33
CA VAL A 52 8.75 4.83 2.51
C VAL A 52 8.70 5.72 3.74
N ILE A 53 9.76 6.49 4.01
CA ILE A 53 9.84 7.38 5.16
C ILE A 53 8.79 8.49 5.08
N SER A 54 8.72 9.21 3.97
CA SER A 54 7.75 10.30 3.79
C SER A 54 6.31 9.82 3.84
N ARG A 55 6.01 8.60 3.35
CA ARG A 55 4.67 8.02 3.46
C ARG A 55 4.33 7.67 4.91
N ARG A 56 5.28 7.10 5.65
CA ARG A 56 5.10 6.79 7.07
C ARG A 56 4.88 8.05 7.88
N GLU A 57 5.69 9.08 7.64
CA GLU A 57 5.56 10.39 8.27
C GLU A 57 4.19 10.99 7.96
N ARG A 58 3.77 11.01 6.69
CA ARG A 58 2.44 11.52 6.29
C ARG A 58 1.29 10.78 7.00
N LEU A 59 1.38 9.47 7.17
CA LEU A 59 0.37 8.68 7.89
C LEU A 59 0.33 9.06 9.38
N LEU A 60 1.50 9.24 10.00
CA LEU A 60 1.64 9.65 11.39
C LEU A 60 1.17 11.09 11.62
N SER A 61 1.39 12.00 10.66
CA SER A 61 0.95 13.39 10.72
C SER A 61 -0.56 13.58 10.49
N CYS A 62 -1.28 12.55 10.02
CA CYS A 62 -2.72 12.62 9.76
C CYS A 62 -3.60 12.30 10.98
N ASP A 63 -3.07 12.35 12.21
CA ASP A 63 -3.78 11.98 13.45
C ASP A 63 -4.47 10.60 13.38
N THR A 64 -3.93 9.69 12.57
CA THR A 64 -4.48 8.34 12.47
C THR A 64 -4.00 7.49 13.66
N PRO A 65 -4.90 6.85 14.42
CA PRO A 65 -4.51 6.06 15.58
C PRO A 65 -3.65 4.87 15.14
N LEU A 66 -2.59 4.57 15.90
CA LEU A 66 -1.53 3.62 15.55
C LEU A 66 -2.05 2.24 15.11
N HIS A 67 -3.15 1.77 15.69
CA HIS A 67 -3.82 0.50 15.36
C HIS A 67 -4.41 0.45 13.93
N GLN A 68 -4.75 1.60 13.34
CA GLN A 68 -5.29 1.71 11.98
C GLN A 68 -4.19 2.00 10.93
N THR A 69 -2.96 2.27 11.38
CA THR A 69 -1.83 2.46 10.46
C THR A 69 -1.41 1.11 9.87
N PRO A 70 -1.27 0.99 8.54
CA PRO A 70 -0.80 -0.25 7.95
C PRO A 70 0.62 -0.58 8.45
N PRO A 71 0.94 -1.86 8.68
CA PRO A 71 2.27 -2.27 9.14
C PRO A 71 3.34 -1.91 8.09
N LEU A 72 4.59 -1.69 8.53
CA LEU A 72 5.71 -1.30 7.65
C LEU A 72 5.93 -2.28 6.49
N SER A 73 5.68 -3.57 6.71
CA SER A 73 5.71 -4.61 5.67
C SER A 73 4.73 -4.34 4.53
N ALA A 74 3.54 -3.79 4.82
CA ALA A 74 2.54 -3.42 3.82
C ALA A 74 2.88 -2.13 3.06
N ILE A 75 3.75 -1.28 3.62
CA ILE A 75 4.27 -0.08 2.92
C ILE A 75 5.41 -0.48 1.96
N PHE A 76 6.25 -1.43 2.37
CA PHE A 76 7.42 -1.89 1.62
C PHE A 76 7.07 -2.65 0.33
N THR A 77 5.93 -3.36 0.30
CA THR A 77 5.43 -4.09 -0.87
C THR A 77 4.94 -3.21 -2.02
N PHE A 78 4.89 -1.88 -1.83
CA PHE A 78 4.33 -0.93 -2.80
C PHE A 78 5.29 -0.56 -3.95
N HIS A 79 6.61 -0.73 -3.82
CA HIS A 79 7.60 -0.21 -4.78
C HIS A 79 8.35 -1.28 -5.60
N SER A 80 8.56 -2.50 -5.09
CA SER A 80 9.42 -3.50 -5.74
C SER A 80 8.72 -4.39 -6.79
N GLY A 81 7.64 -3.93 -7.43
CA GLY A 81 7.00 -4.68 -8.52
C GLY A 81 5.73 -5.45 -8.14
N GLY A 82 5.00 -5.00 -7.13
CA GLY A 82 3.61 -5.42 -6.89
C GLY A 82 2.63 -4.82 -7.90
N HIS A 83 2.69 -5.20 -9.19
CA HIS A 83 1.60 -4.95 -10.15
C HIS A 83 0.24 -5.53 -9.68
N TYR A 84 0.23 -6.32 -8.61
CA TYR A 84 -0.95 -6.91 -7.99
C TYR A 84 -1.88 -5.90 -7.30
N LEU A 85 -1.42 -4.73 -6.85
CA LEU A 85 -2.27 -3.79 -6.09
C LEU A 85 -2.94 -2.70 -6.94
N ARG A 86 -2.47 -2.44 -8.17
CA ARG A 86 -3.16 -1.50 -9.07
C ARG A 86 -4.48 -2.08 -9.58
N HIS A 87 -4.53 -3.39 -9.85
CA HIS A 87 -5.79 -4.09 -10.14
C HIS A 87 -6.67 -4.30 -8.89
N ARG A 88 -6.08 -4.47 -7.70
CA ARG A 88 -6.83 -4.68 -6.45
C ARG A 88 -7.70 -3.49 -6.08
N LYS A 89 -7.27 -2.23 -6.30
CA LYS A 89 -8.14 -1.06 -6.04
C LYS A 89 -9.43 -1.05 -6.86
N GLY A 90 -9.41 -1.56 -8.10
CA GLY A 90 -10.62 -1.70 -8.93
C GLY A 90 -11.36 -3.03 -8.71
N ALA A 91 -10.67 -4.05 -8.22
CA ALA A 91 -11.25 -5.37 -7.92
C ALA A 91 -11.89 -5.45 -6.54
N LEU A 92 -11.38 -4.74 -5.52
CA LEU A 92 -11.95 -4.68 -4.17
C LEU A 92 -13.42 -4.25 -4.16
N PRO A 93 -13.82 -3.12 -4.79
CA PRO A 93 -15.24 -2.75 -4.83
C PRO A 93 -16.09 -3.78 -5.59
N LYS A 94 -15.51 -4.47 -6.58
CA LYS A 94 -16.18 -5.56 -7.31
C LYS A 94 -16.33 -6.83 -6.47
N LEU A 95 -15.32 -7.18 -5.68
CA LEU A 95 -15.35 -8.31 -4.75
C LEU A 95 -16.27 -8.02 -3.56
N GLU A 96 -16.27 -6.79 -3.04
CA GLU A 96 -17.16 -6.33 -1.96
C GLU A 96 -18.63 -6.30 -2.43
N SER A 97 -18.88 -5.83 -3.67
CA SER A 97 -20.21 -5.93 -4.30
C SER A 97 -20.66 -7.38 -4.51
N LYS A 98 -19.73 -8.30 -4.81
CA LYS A 98 -20.03 -9.73 -4.92
C LYS A 98 -20.33 -10.33 -3.55
N LYS A 99 -19.55 -9.99 -2.52
CA LYS A 99 -19.76 -10.40 -1.13
C LYS A 99 -21.16 -9.98 -0.64
N GLY A 100 -21.52 -8.71 -0.80
CA GLY A 100 -22.84 -8.21 -0.38
C GLY A 100 -24.02 -8.88 -1.10
N LYS A 101 -23.85 -9.32 -2.35
CA LYS A 101 -24.88 -10.10 -3.07
C LYS A 101 -25.04 -11.51 -2.51
N LEU A 102 -23.92 -12.18 -2.19
CA LEU A 102 -23.93 -13.52 -1.59
C LEU A 102 -24.51 -13.48 -0.17
N ASP A 103 -24.09 -12.51 0.65
CA ASP A 103 -24.66 -12.27 1.99
C ASP A 103 -26.17 -12.03 1.94
N GLY A 104 -26.63 -11.21 0.99
CA GLY A 104 -28.06 -10.96 0.78
C GLY A 104 -28.84 -12.20 0.32
N GLN A 105 -28.20 -13.15 -0.39
CA GLN A 105 -28.83 -14.42 -0.75
C GLN A 105 -28.90 -15.39 0.43
N ILE A 106 -27.83 -15.47 1.24
CA ILE A 106 -27.78 -16.29 2.45
C ILE A 106 -28.80 -15.78 3.48
N ALA A 107 -28.89 -14.46 3.69
CA ALA A 107 -29.86 -13.85 4.60
C ALA A 107 -31.31 -14.20 4.21
N LYS A 108 -31.66 -14.15 2.93
CA LYS A 108 -32.99 -14.55 2.45
C LYS A 108 -33.29 -16.03 2.69
N ILE A 109 -32.31 -16.91 2.50
CA ILE A 109 -32.48 -18.34 2.78
C ILE A 109 -32.64 -18.57 4.28
N ASN A 110 -31.86 -17.91 5.12
CA ASN A 110 -31.98 -17.97 6.58
C ASN A 110 -33.33 -17.43 7.06
N GLU A 111 -33.84 -16.33 6.51
CA GLU A 111 -35.17 -15.80 6.82
C GLU A 111 -36.29 -16.77 6.42
N LEU A 112 -36.14 -17.48 5.30
CA LEU A 112 -37.08 -18.53 4.90
C LEU A 112 -37.04 -19.73 5.84
N GLN A 113 -35.84 -20.12 6.29
CA GLN A 113 -35.63 -21.22 7.24
C GLN A 113 -36.08 -20.87 8.66
N ALA A 114 -36.02 -19.59 9.05
CA ALA A 114 -36.45 -19.11 10.36
C ALA A 114 -37.98 -19.02 10.52
N LYS A 115 -38.75 -19.12 9.43
CA LYS A 115 -40.22 -19.19 9.50
C LYS A 115 -40.62 -20.54 10.10
N ALA A 116 -41.31 -20.53 11.23
CA ALA A 116 -41.76 -21.73 11.94
C ALA A 116 -42.62 -22.69 11.06
N ASP A 117 -43.32 -22.15 10.06
CA ASP A 117 -44.13 -22.93 9.11
C ASP A 117 -43.31 -23.59 7.97
N TYR A 118 -42.01 -23.33 7.89
CA TYR A 118 -41.13 -23.85 6.84
C TYR A 118 -40.97 -25.37 6.93
N GLU A 119 -40.88 -25.90 8.15
CA GLU A 119 -40.71 -27.34 8.41
C GLU A 119 -41.96 -28.19 8.21
N THR A 120 -43.11 -27.58 7.95
CA THR A 120 -44.37 -28.30 7.67
C THR A 120 -44.85 -28.08 6.24
N LYS A 121 -44.60 -26.89 5.65
CA LYS A 121 -45.04 -26.55 4.29
C LYS A 121 -44.01 -26.80 3.19
N ALA A 122 -42.71 -26.82 3.47
CA ALA A 122 -41.70 -27.03 2.43
C ALA A 122 -41.50 -28.52 2.14
N PRO A 123 -41.62 -29.00 0.88
CA PRO A 123 -41.30 -30.38 0.51
C PRO A 123 -39.83 -30.74 0.81
N LEU A 124 -39.56 -32.01 1.11
CA LEU A 124 -38.21 -32.51 1.45
C LEU A 124 -37.14 -32.11 0.41
N GLY A 125 -37.47 -32.20 -0.88
CA GLY A 125 -36.55 -31.80 -1.96
C GLY A 125 -36.24 -30.30 -1.99
N VAL A 126 -37.15 -29.44 -1.54
CA VAL A 126 -36.93 -27.98 -1.48
C VAL A 126 -36.04 -27.62 -0.30
N ARG A 127 -36.12 -28.37 0.81
CA ARG A 127 -35.25 -28.18 1.97
C ARG A 127 -33.82 -28.60 1.68
N ALA A 128 -33.63 -29.80 1.13
CA ALA A 128 -32.31 -30.30 0.74
C ALA A 128 -31.64 -29.34 -0.26
N ASN A 129 -32.37 -28.88 -1.28
CA ASN A 129 -31.86 -27.93 -2.27
C ASN A 129 -31.51 -26.56 -1.66
N ASN A 130 -32.32 -26.04 -0.73
CA ASN A 130 -32.02 -24.76 -0.07
C ASN A 130 -30.80 -24.87 0.88
N GLN A 131 -30.61 -26.03 1.51
CA GLN A 131 -29.47 -26.31 2.37
C GLN A 131 -28.18 -26.49 1.55
N GLU A 132 -28.22 -27.25 0.45
CA GLU A 132 -27.09 -27.39 -0.49
C GLU A 132 -26.69 -26.04 -1.11
N LYS A 133 -27.67 -25.22 -1.50
CA LYS A 133 -27.42 -23.85 -2.01
C LYS A 133 -26.75 -22.98 -0.96
N LYS A 134 -27.22 -23.03 0.29
CA LYS A 134 -26.60 -22.28 1.39
C LYS A 134 -25.15 -22.71 1.60
N GLU A 135 -24.88 -24.00 1.70
CA GLU A 135 -23.52 -24.54 1.88
C GLU A 135 -22.58 -24.17 0.72
N THR A 136 -23.10 -24.13 -0.51
CA THR A 136 -22.32 -23.74 -1.70
C THR A 136 -21.97 -22.25 -1.63
N LEU A 137 -22.93 -21.38 -1.30
CA LEU A 137 -22.70 -19.93 -1.18
C LEU A 137 -21.76 -19.60 -0.01
N GLU A 138 -21.84 -20.32 1.11
CA GLU A 138 -20.94 -20.15 2.25
C GLU A 138 -19.48 -20.54 1.91
N LYS A 139 -19.28 -21.60 1.12
CA LYS A 139 -17.96 -21.99 0.61
C LYS A 139 -17.37 -20.93 -0.33
N GLU A 140 -18.18 -20.38 -1.23
CA GLU A 140 -17.77 -19.29 -2.11
C GLU A 140 -17.40 -18.02 -1.32
N LEU A 141 -18.18 -17.69 -0.28
CA LEU A 141 -17.90 -16.57 0.61
C LEU A 141 -16.58 -16.77 1.35
N HIS A 142 -16.35 -17.94 1.94
CA HIS A 142 -15.11 -18.24 2.66
C HIS A 142 -13.89 -18.17 1.73
N SER A 143 -14.02 -18.66 0.49
CA SER A 143 -12.98 -18.51 -0.52
C SER A 143 -12.71 -17.04 -0.89
N LEU A 144 -13.74 -16.20 -0.96
CA LEU A 144 -13.59 -14.77 -1.23
C LEU A 144 -12.96 -14.01 -0.05
N GLU A 145 -13.30 -14.39 1.18
CA GLU A 145 -12.69 -13.81 2.38
C GLU A 145 -11.21 -14.19 2.50
N ALA A 146 -10.84 -15.44 2.24
CA ALA A 146 -9.45 -15.87 2.20
C ALA A 146 -8.65 -15.07 1.15
N ALA A 147 -9.23 -14.82 -0.04
CA ALA A 147 -8.63 -14.00 -1.08
C ALA A 147 -8.55 -12.49 -0.73
N LEU A 148 -9.33 -12.03 0.25
CA LEU A 148 -9.30 -10.63 0.72
C LEU A 148 -8.22 -10.41 1.78
N TRP A 149 -7.89 -11.44 2.56
CA TRP A 149 -6.88 -11.38 3.63
C TRP A 149 -5.47 -11.82 3.20
N LEU A 150 -5.31 -12.52 2.07
CA LEU A 150 -4.03 -12.76 1.39
C LEU A 150 -3.54 -11.52 0.62
#